data_AF-A0A8T5BDU9-F1
#
_entry.id   AF-A0A8T5BDU9-F1
#
_cell.length_a   1.000
_cell.length_b   1.000
_cell.length_c   1.000
_cell.angle_alpha   90.00
_cell.angle_beta   90.00
_cell.angle_gamma   90.00
#
_symmetry.space_group_name_H-M   'P 1'
#
loop_
_entity.id
_entity.type
_entity.pdbx_description
1 polymer ?
#
loop_
_entity_poly.entity_id
_entity_poly.type
_entity_poly.pdbx_seq_one_letter_code
_entity_poly.pdbx_strand_id
1 'polypeptide(L)'
;MVKFYIKWRLEPTKMPVEAEERIKGWLSMLEMIKADMNAGVTKDWGIAAGGDWGYSISEAASEAELFTRLLKYIPFVHFEVVPVLTVDQTIESIKKAVASKR
;
A
#
# COMPACT_ATOMS: atom_id res chain seq x y z
N MET A 1 12.67 -6.11 6.62
CA MET A 1 11.44 -5.30 6.69
C MET A 1 10.26 -6.21 6.41
N VAL A 2 9.10 -5.94 7.01
CA VAL A 2 7.86 -6.64 6.68
C VAL A 2 7.37 -6.10 5.34
N LYS A 3 7.04 -7.01 4.43
CA LYS A 3 6.46 -6.67 3.13
C LYS A 3 4.94 -6.67 3.28
N PHE A 4 4.29 -5.65 2.73
CA PHE A 4 2.83 -5.50 2.79
C PHE A 4 2.26 -5.43 1.39
N TYR A 5 1.18 -6.17 1.17
CA TYR A 5 0.25 -5.91 0.08
C TYR A 5 -0.83 -4.98 0.61
N ILE A 6 -1.03 -3.87 -0.09
CA ILE A 6 -1.99 -2.84 0.29
C ILE A 6 -2.93 -2.66 -0.89
N LYS A 7 -4.21 -2.96 -0.67
CA LYS A 7 -5.26 -2.58 -1.60
C LYS A 7 -5.82 -1.26 -1.11
N TRP A 8 -5.93 -0.30 -2.01
CA TRP A 8 -6.40 1.04 -1.70
C TRP A 8 -7.59 1.41 -2.57
N ARG A 9 -8.49 2.25 -2.04
CA ARG A 9 -9.67 2.74 -2.75
C ARG A 9 -9.96 4.18 -2.35
N LEU A 10 -10.27 5.03 -3.33
CA LEU A 10 -10.70 6.39 -3.09
C LEU A 10 -12.05 6.42 -2.36
N GLU A 11 -12.20 7.36 -1.42
CA GLU A 11 -13.50 7.66 -0.80
C GLU A 11 -14.26 8.68 -1.68
N PRO A 12 -15.28 8.26 -2.44
CA PRO A 12 -15.97 9.11 -3.40
C PRO A 12 -16.64 10.33 -2.74
N THR A 13 -17.08 10.21 -1.49
CA THR A 13 -17.74 11.31 -0.76
C THR A 13 -16.77 12.40 -0.28
N LYS A 14 -15.45 12.15 -0.39
CA LYS A 14 -14.40 13.09 0.00
C LYS A 14 -13.67 13.70 -1.20
N MET A 15 -14.07 13.34 -2.42
CA MET A 15 -13.48 13.87 -3.64
C MET A 15 -14.11 15.22 -4.02
N PRO A 16 -13.33 16.21 -4.48
CA PRO A 16 -13.87 17.46 -5.00
C PRO A 16 -14.86 17.20 -6.12
N VAL A 17 -15.99 17.94 -6.15
CA VAL A 17 -17.00 17.82 -7.20
C VAL A 17 -16.43 18.40 -8.51
N GLU A 18 -15.76 19.55 -8.42
CA GLU A 18 -15.15 20.25 -9.55
C GLU A 18 -14.02 19.44 -10.19
N ALA A 19 -14.06 19.33 -11.51
CA ALA A 19 -13.14 18.47 -12.28
C ALA A 19 -11.68 18.93 -12.15
N GLU A 20 -11.44 20.24 -12.24
CA GLU A 20 -10.09 20.81 -12.16
C GLU A 20 -9.45 20.60 -10.79
N GLU A 21 -10.22 20.82 -9.72
CA GLU A 21 -9.77 20.59 -8.34
C GLU A 21 -9.45 19.11 -8.10
N ARG A 22 -10.30 18.23 -8.63
CA ARG A 22 -10.11 16.78 -8.55
C ARG A 22 -8.83 16.34 -9.26
N ILE A 23 -8.58 16.83 -10.47
CA ILE A 23 -7.35 16.52 -11.23
C ILE A 23 -6.11 17.02 -10.49
N LYS A 24 -6.15 18.25 -9.98
CA LYS A 24 -5.03 18.84 -9.22
C LYS A 24 -4.72 18.05 -7.94
N GLY A 25 -5.76 17.64 -7.21
CA GLY A 25 -5.62 16.79 -6.02
C GLY A 25 -5.00 15.44 -6.36
N TRP A 26 -5.47 14.79 -7.43
CA TRP A 26 -4.91 13.53 -7.92
C TRP A 26 -3.42 13.65 -8.27
N LEU A 27 -3.05 14.65 -9.08
CA LEU A 27 -1.64 14.86 -9.46
C LEU A 27 -0.75 15.09 -8.23
N SER A 28 -1.24 15.86 -7.26
CA SER A 28 -0.51 16.12 -6.01
C SER A 28 -0.29 14.83 -5.21
N MET A 29 -1.30 13.96 -5.13
CA MET A 29 -1.20 12.65 -4.47
C MET A 29 -0.21 11.72 -5.18
N LEU A 30 -0.20 11.72 -6.52
CA LEU A 30 0.73 10.91 -7.32
C LEU A 30 2.18 11.37 -7.14
N GLU A 31 2.44 12.66 -7.00
CA GLU A 31 3.80 13.15 -6.69
C GLU A 31 4.28 12.68 -5.31
N MET A 32 3.40 12.62 -4.31
CA MET A 32 3.73 12.01 -3.00
C MET A 32 4.04 10.51 -3.13
N ILE A 33 3.27 9.77 -3.93
CA ILE A 33 3.49 8.35 -4.18
C ILE A 33 4.83 8.14 -4.89
N LYS A 34 5.14 8.93 -5.93
CA LYS A 34 6.44 8.90 -6.62
C LYS A 34 7.60 9.17 -5.65
N ALA A 35 7.44 10.12 -4.73
CA ALA A 35 8.45 10.39 -3.71
C ALA A 35 8.69 9.17 -2.81
N ASP A 36 7.63 8.50 -2.35
CA ASP A 36 7.74 7.26 -1.57
C ASP A 36 8.36 6.10 -2.37
N MET A 37 8.09 6.03 -3.68
CA MET A 37 8.71 5.05 -4.58
C MET A 37 10.21 5.31 -4.75
N ASN A 38 10.60 6.57 -4.96
CA ASN A 38 12.01 6.98 -5.07
C ASN A 38 12.78 6.75 -3.76
N ALA A 39 12.12 6.92 -2.62
CA ALA A 39 12.68 6.58 -1.31
C ALA A 39 12.77 5.07 -1.05
N GLY A 40 12.24 4.24 -1.96
CA GLY A 40 12.23 2.79 -1.84
C GLY A 40 11.26 2.26 -0.78
N VAL A 41 10.35 3.09 -0.27
CA VAL A 41 9.30 2.69 0.68
C VAL A 41 8.20 1.93 -0.03
N THR A 42 7.76 2.46 -1.18
CA THR A 42 6.80 1.81 -2.07
C THR A 42 7.57 1.10 -3.18
N LYS A 43 7.47 -0.22 -3.23
CA LYS A 43 8.17 -1.06 -4.20
C LYS A 43 7.42 -1.18 -5.52
N ASP A 44 6.10 -1.14 -5.44
CA ASP A 44 5.22 -1.18 -6.60
C ASP A 44 3.92 -0.43 -6.29
N TRP A 45 3.30 0.15 -7.31
CA TRP A 45 2.04 0.87 -7.22
C TRP A 45 1.29 0.76 -8.54
N GLY A 46 0.00 0.47 -8.46
CA GLY A 46 -0.85 0.39 -9.63
C GLY A 46 -2.27 0.83 -9.32
N ILE A 47 -2.97 1.28 -10.36
CA ILE A 47 -4.37 1.68 -10.34
C ILE A 47 -5.16 0.84 -11.34
N ALA A 48 -6.37 0.44 -10.98
CA ALA A 48 -7.29 -0.17 -11.93
C ALA A 48 -7.68 0.85 -13.01
N ALA A 49 -7.92 0.41 -14.25
CA ALA A 49 -8.25 1.31 -15.35
C ALA A 49 -9.53 2.17 -15.10
N GLY A 50 -10.40 1.74 -14.18
CA GLY A 50 -11.56 2.52 -13.72
C GLY A 50 -11.22 3.72 -12.81
N GLY A 51 -10.00 3.78 -12.28
CA GLY A 51 -9.45 4.96 -11.60
C GLY A 51 -9.85 5.16 -10.12
N ASP A 52 -10.66 4.26 -9.54
CA ASP A 52 -11.21 4.40 -8.19
C ASP A 52 -10.50 3.56 -7.13
N TRP A 53 -9.75 2.53 -7.53
CA TRP A 53 -9.00 1.67 -6.63
C TRP A 53 -7.73 1.13 -7.28
N GLY A 54 -6.85 0.55 -6.46
CA GLY A 54 -5.64 -0.08 -6.94
C GLY A 54 -4.91 -0.87 -5.86
N TYR A 55 -3.62 -1.06 -6.08
CA TYR A 55 -2.74 -1.74 -5.15
C TYR A 55 -1.43 -0.99 -4.95
N SER A 56 -0.75 -1.29 -3.86
CA SER A 56 0.67 -1.00 -3.68
C SER A 56 1.36 -2.13 -2.93
N ILE A 57 2.65 -2.25 -3.16
CA ILE A 57 3.55 -3.07 -2.36
C ILE A 57 4.46 -2.13 -1.61
N SER A 58 4.52 -2.25 -0.29
CA SER A 58 5.37 -1.41 0.55
C SER A 58 6.15 -2.25 1.56
N GLU A 59 7.30 -1.72 1.98
CA GLU A 59 8.11 -2.31 3.05
C GLU A 59 8.22 -1.35 4.23
N ALA A 60 8.03 -1.87 5.45
CA ALA A 60 8.19 -1.12 6.69
C ALA A 60 8.84 -2.00 7.77
N ALA A 61 9.39 -1.39 8.83
CA ALA A 61 9.93 -2.12 9.96
C ALA A 61 8.83 -2.76 10.82
N SER A 62 7.63 -2.18 10.82
CA SER A 62 6.45 -2.67 11.57
C SER A 62 5.13 -2.21 10.95
N GLU A 63 4.03 -2.80 11.40
CA GLU A 63 2.66 -2.38 11.08
C GLU A 63 2.37 -0.95 11.56
N ALA A 64 2.89 -0.56 12.72
CA ALA A 64 2.69 0.79 13.27
C ALA A 64 3.39 1.86 12.42
N GLU A 65 4.58 1.56 11.91
CA GLU A 65 5.28 2.46 10.99
C GLU A 65 4.51 2.60 9.67
N LEU A 66 4.02 1.49 9.11
CA LEU A 66 3.18 1.53 7.91
C LEU A 66 1.92 2.37 8.15
N PHE A 67 1.20 2.12 9.26
CA PHE A 67 -0.01 2.87 9.61
C PHE A 67 0.26 4.38 9.69
N THR A 68 1.35 4.78 10.35
CA THR A 68 1.77 6.19 10.44
C THR A 68 1.95 6.82 9.05
N ARG A 69 2.54 6.09 8.11
CA ARG A 69 2.72 6.56 6.72
C ARG A 69 1.39 6.68 5.96
N LEU A 70 0.43 5.79 6.22
CA LEU A 70 -0.88 5.79 5.55
C LEU A 70 -1.81 6.92 6.03
N LEU A 71 -1.62 7.44 7.25
CA LEU A 71 -2.44 8.51 7.82
C LEU A 71 -2.56 9.74 6.92
N LYS A 72 -1.52 10.07 6.15
CA LYS A 72 -1.52 11.23 5.23
C LYS A 72 -2.56 11.14 4.10
N TYR A 73 -3.08 9.94 3.83
CA TYR A 73 -4.10 9.71 2.81
C TYR A 73 -5.51 9.59 3.38
N ILE A 74 -5.66 9.48 4.71
CA ILE A 74 -6.96 9.43 5.39
C ILE A 74 -7.46 10.87 5.58
N PRO A 75 -8.73 11.21 5.24
CA PRO A 75 -9.86 10.31 4.96
C PRO A 75 -10.14 10.05 3.48
N PHE A 76 -9.25 10.45 2.57
CA PHE A 76 -9.48 10.36 1.12
C PHE A 76 -9.33 8.96 0.54
N VAL A 77 -8.62 8.08 1.25
CA VAL A 77 -8.31 6.71 0.81
C VAL A 77 -8.59 5.71 1.92
N HIS A 78 -9.29 4.63 1.57
CA HIS A 78 -9.46 3.45 2.40
C HIS A 78 -8.43 2.39 2.04
N PHE A 79 -7.93 1.69 3.07
CA PHE A 79 -6.87 0.68 2.92
C PHE A 79 -7.29 -0.67 3.48
N GLU A 80 -7.09 -1.73 2.69
CA GLU A 80 -7.00 -3.11 3.15
C GLU A 80 -5.53 -3.52 3.13
N VAL A 81 -4.96 -3.83 4.30
CA VAL A 81 -3.53 -4.10 4.47
C VAL A 81 -3.31 -5.54 4.93
N VAL A 82 -2.45 -6.28 4.24
CA VAL A 82 -2.03 -7.61 4.65
C VAL A 82 -0.50 -7.75 4.62
N PRO A 83 0.14 -8.25 5.68
CA PRO A 83 1.54 -8.64 5.61
C PRO A 83 1.67 -9.85 4.68
N VAL A 84 2.75 -9.89 3.90
CA VAL A 84 3.02 -10.97 2.94
C VAL A 84 4.40 -11.57 3.16
N LEU A 85 4.51 -12.88 3.00
CA LEU A 85 5.76 -13.61 3.09
C LEU A 85 6.47 -13.64 1.74
N THR A 86 7.80 -13.57 1.77
CA THR A 86 8.63 -13.89 0.60
C THR A 86 8.66 -15.40 0.35
N VAL A 87 9.17 -15.79 -0.82
CA VAL A 87 9.40 -17.20 -1.16
C VAL A 87 10.31 -17.85 -0.10
N ASP A 88 11.41 -17.20 0.28
CA ASP A 88 12.35 -17.74 1.27
C ASP A 88 11.71 -17.91 2.65
N GLN A 89 10.99 -16.90 3.13
CA GLN A 89 10.26 -16.98 4.41
C GLN A 89 9.21 -18.10 4.40
N THR A 90 8.55 -18.30 3.26
CA THR A 90 7.59 -19.39 3.06
C THR A 90 8.28 -20.75 3.12
N ILE A 91 9.41 -20.91 2.40
CA ILE A 91 10.22 -22.14 2.41
C ILE A 91 10.70 -22.47 3.83
N GLU A 92 11.25 -21.49 4.54
CA GLU A 92 11.70 -21.66 5.92
C GLU A 92 10.56 -22.08 6.86
N SER A 93 9.38 -21.47 6.72
CA SER A 93 8.21 -21.78 7.53
C SER A 93 7.75 -23.22 7.32
N ILE A 94 7.73 -23.69 6.06
CA ILE A 94 7.41 -25.09 5.72
C ILE A 94 8.43 -26.05 6.32
N LYS A 95 9.74 -25.76 6.19
CA LYS A 95 10.81 -26.60 6.78
C LYS A 95 10.67 -26.71 8.31
N LYS A 96 10.39 -25.60 9.00
CA LYS A 96 10.16 -25.58 10.45
C LYS A 96 8.95 -26.44 10.85
N ALA A 97 7.83 -26.33 10.13
CA ALA A 97 6.62 -27.09 10.41
C ALA A 97 6.79 -28.61 10.21
N VAL A 98 7.65 -29.03 9.27
CA VAL A 98 8.00 -30.45 9.10
C VAL A 98 8.89 -30.94 10.24
N ALA A 99 9.85 -30.14 10.66
CA ALA A 99 10.77 -30.49 11.76
C ALA A 99 10.05 -30.60 13.12
N SER A 100 9.03 -29.77 13.37
CA SER A 100 8.27 -29.78 14.64
C SER A 100 7.30 -30.96 14.79
N LYS A 101 7.15 -31.81 13.77
CA LYS A 101 6.32 -33.03 13.81
C LYS A 101 7.13 -34.30 14.15
N ARG A 102 8.44 -34.18 14.37
CA ARG A 102 9.32 -35.24 14.85
C ARG A 102 9.55 -35.07 16.35
#